data_AF-A0A2R8F419-F1
#
_entry.id   AF-A0A2R8F419-F1
#
_cell.length_a   1.000
_cell.length_b   1.000
_cell.length_c   1.000
_cell.angle_alpha   90.00
_cell.angle_beta   90.00
_cell.angle_gamma   90.00
#
_symmetry.space_group_name_H-M   'P 1'
#
loop_
_entity.id
_entity.type
_entity.pdbx_description
1 polymer ?
#
loop_
_entity_poly.entity_id
_entity_poly.type
_entity_poly.pdbx_seq_one_letter_code
_entity_poly.pdbx_strand_id
1 'polypeptide(L)'
;MNKILAFFLTIIVVCNSSGALAATKIVAIVDGTPITSHQLDKFRKVITFLHRSQSLTTISDSELTTIALEALIDRVIFLNEAKRYGIEASQDEINQFIAMEEKAINLPDQYFKYAIEEAGVSYDAFMMFYEVRVVISKINRMLAKSTNRNIVDLLLLSTKPTEVKFLVASNTNTSNNYKKMLVLRSKISCNVDAKEYANLAEVKCITKDLNDVNTHDRVILESMKENSSSRIIESDNNILKFFHLCSREVKNVTEQEHNDLVNKVFSNQVNMELNKFRNKLLGRAYIKVFI
;
A
#
# COMPACT_ATOMS: atom_id res chain seq x y z
N MET A 1 -27.81 -19.85 87.95
CA MET A 1 -26.38 -19.62 87.63
C MET A 1 -25.82 -20.89 87.02
N ASN A 2 -25.34 -21.00 85.78
CA ASN A 2 -25.17 -20.06 84.67
C ASN A 2 -25.50 -20.83 83.37
N LYS A 3 -26.53 -20.37 82.66
CA LYS A 3 -26.83 -20.75 81.28
C LYS A 3 -25.96 -19.90 80.35
N ILE A 4 -24.66 -20.21 80.20
CA ILE A 4 -23.78 -19.54 79.22
C ILE A 4 -22.77 -20.56 78.70
N LEU A 5 -23.25 -21.61 78.03
CA LEU A 5 -22.38 -22.51 77.25
C LEU A 5 -23.10 -23.01 76.00
N ALA A 6 -23.80 -22.10 75.33
CA ALA A 6 -24.51 -22.34 74.07
C ALA A 6 -24.30 -21.17 73.09
N PHE A 7 -23.07 -20.62 73.04
CA PHE A 7 -22.74 -19.46 72.20
C PHE A 7 -21.35 -19.59 71.54
N PHE A 8 -20.97 -20.81 71.16
CA PHE A 8 -19.76 -21.08 70.36
C PHE A 8 -20.06 -22.07 69.22
N LEU A 9 -21.25 -21.99 68.63
CA LEU A 9 -21.64 -22.79 67.46
C LEU A 9 -22.40 -21.97 66.41
N THR A 10 -22.01 -20.72 66.23
CA THR A 10 -22.62 -19.87 65.20
C THR A 10 -21.57 -18.94 64.61
N ILE A 11 -21.43 -19.04 63.28
CA ILE A 11 -20.84 -18.04 62.37
C ILE A 11 -19.30 -18.04 62.28
N ILE A 12 -18.74 -19.07 61.62
CA ILE A 12 -17.67 -18.88 60.62
C ILE A 12 -18.02 -19.76 59.41
N VAL A 13 -19.11 -19.42 58.72
CA VAL A 13 -19.21 -19.65 57.29
C VAL A 13 -18.78 -18.33 56.67
N VAL A 14 -17.47 -18.09 56.69
CA VAL A 14 -16.88 -17.10 55.79
C VAL A 14 -16.94 -17.76 54.43
N CYS A 15 -17.90 -17.31 53.63
CA CYS A 15 -17.91 -17.51 52.21
C CYS A 15 -16.51 -17.25 51.66
N ASN A 16 -15.79 -18.31 51.35
CA ASN A 16 -14.80 -18.26 50.28
C ASN A 16 -15.60 -18.07 48.99
N SER A 17 -16.03 -16.84 48.73
CA SER A 17 -16.29 -16.38 47.38
C SER A 17 -14.93 -16.32 46.69
N SER A 18 -14.43 -17.49 46.32
CA SER A 18 -13.53 -17.66 45.20
C SER A 18 -14.29 -17.07 44.01
N GLY A 19 -14.12 -15.77 43.79
CA GLY A 19 -14.52 -15.13 42.55
C GLY A 19 -13.87 -15.95 41.46
N ALA A 20 -14.68 -16.76 40.78
CA ALA A 20 -14.26 -17.52 39.63
C ALA A 20 -13.73 -16.48 38.64
N LEU A 21 -12.40 -16.34 38.56
CA LEU A 21 -11.75 -15.76 37.41
C LEU A 21 -12.26 -16.60 36.25
N ALA A 22 -13.20 -16.05 35.47
CA ALA A 22 -13.72 -16.70 34.29
C ALA A 22 -12.52 -17.17 33.47
N ALA A 23 -12.35 -18.49 33.36
CA ALA A 23 -11.19 -19.09 32.74
C ALA A 23 -11.04 -18.50 31.34
N THR A 24 -10.01 -17.69 31.13
CA THR A 24 -9.86 -16.96 29.88
C THR A 24 -9.46 -17.94 28.80
N LYS A 25 -10.38 -18.24 27.87
CA LYS A 25 -10.15 -19.20 26.78
C LYS A 25 -9.07 -18.67 25.84
N ILE A 26 -8.15 -19.53 25.42
CA ILE A 26 -7.22 -19.23 24.32
C ILE A 26 -7.98 -19.31 23.00
N VAL A 27 -7.96 -18.23 22.22
CA VAL A 27 -8.63 -18.13 20.91
C VAL A 27 -7.65 -18.26 19.75
N ALA A 28 -6.38 -17.96 19.95
CA ALA A 28 -5.30 -18.26 19.01
C ALA A 28 -3.94 -18.40 19.70
N ILE A 29 -2.98 -19.00 19.02
CA ILE A 29 -1.55 -18.99 19.38
C ILE A 29 -0.78 -18.49 18.15
N VAL A 30 0.10 -17.50 18.34
CA VAL A 30 0.96 -16.92 17.30
C VAL A 30 2.40 -16.92 17.79
N ASP A 31 3.28 -17.69 17.14
CA ASP A 31 4.69 -17.87 17.55
C ASP A 31 4.84 -18.19 19.05
N GLY A 32 3.97 -19.06 19.56
CA GLY A 32 3.95 -19.43 20.98
C GLY A 32 3.28 -18.39 21.91
N THR A 33 2.90 -17.22 21.40
CA THR A 33 2.17 -16.19 22.16
C THR A 33 0.67 -16.50 22.14
N PRO A 34 0.02 -16.76 23.29
CA PRO A 34 -1.41 -16.99 23.35
C PRO A 34 -2.18 -15.67 23.17
N ILE A 35 -3.21 -15.70 22.35
CA ILE A 35 -4.25 -14.68 22.24
C ILE A 35 -5.47 -15.23 22.98
N THR A 36 -5.98 -14.46 23.93
CA THR A 36 -7.07 -14.86 24.83
C THR A 36 -8.40 -14.22 24.43
N SER A 37 -9.52 -14.82 24.82
CA SER A 37 -10.87 -14.28 24.58
C SER A 37 -11.07 -12.90 25.20
N HIS A 38 -10.40 -12.61 26.33
CA HIS A 38 -10.42 -11.30 26.97
C HIS A 38 -9.70 -10.23 26.15
N GLN A 39 -8.54 -10.56 25.57
CA GLN A 39 -7.83 -9.64 24.67
C GLN A 39 -8.64 -9.38 23.41
N LEU A 40 -9.26 -10.42 22.86
CA LEU A 40 -10.16 -10.31 21.71
C LEU A 40 -11.32 -9.35 22.01
N ASP A 41 -12.03 -9.52 23.13
CA ASP A 41 -13.13 -8.62 23.53
C ASP A 41 -12.67 -7.16 23.69
N LYS A 42 -11.53 -6.94 24.33
CA LYS A 42 -10.96 -5.58 24.48
C LYS A 42 -10.66 -4.94 23.12
N PHE A 43 -10.06 -5.67 22.18
CA PHE A 43 -9.78 -5.17 20.85
C PHE A 43 -11.05 -4.92 20.04
N ARG A 44 -12.08 -5.76 20.16
CA ARG A 44 -13.39 -5.53 19.54
C ARG A 44 -14.01 -4.21 20.00
N LYS A 45 -13.89 -3.86 21.29
CA LYS A 45 -14.35 -2.57 21.82
C LYS A 45 -13.54 -1.39 21.27
N VAL A 46 -12.22 -1.51 21.19
CA VAL A 46 -11.35 -0.50 20.56
C VAL A 46 -11.73 -0.26 19.10
N ILE A 47 -11.86 -1.34 18.31
CA ILE A 47 -12.22 -1.25 16.89
C ILE A 47 -13.62 -0.66 16.71
N THR A 48 -14.58 -1.05 17.55
CA THR A 48 -15.94 -0.50 17.52
C THR A 48 -15.93 1.01 17.80
N PHE A 49 -15.18 1.45 18.80
CA PHE A 49 -15.03 2.86 19.14
C PHE A 49 -14.42 3.66 17.98
N LEU A 50 -13.30 3.19 17.43
CA LEU A 50 -12.63 3.83 16.31
C LEU A 50 -13.52 3.86 15.06
N HIS A 51 -14.23 2.76 14.76
CA HIS A 51 -15.14 2.70 13.62
C HIS A 51 -16.27 3.74 13.75
N ARG A 52 -16.91 3.85 14.92
CA ARG A 52 -17.97 4.83 15.17
C ARG A 52 -17.50 6.28 15.06
N SER A 53 -16.23 6.55 15.38
CA SER A 53 -15.64 7.88 15.22
C SER A 53 -15.39 8.26 13.75
N GLN A 54 -15.33 7.28 12.85
CA GLN A 54 -14.94 7.45 11.44
C GLN A 54 -16.08 7.19 10.46
N SER A 55 -17.07 6.39 10.85
CA SER A 55 -18.17 5.95 9.99
C SER A 55 -19.48 5.82 10.75
N LEU A 56 -20.58 6.07 10.03
CA LEU A 56 -21.95 5.83 10.50
C LEU A 56 -22.45 4.40 10.22
N THR A 57 -21.64 3.58 9.57
CA THR A 57 -21.98 2.19 9.25
C THR A 57 -21.90 1.28 10.46
N THR A 58 -22.63 0.17 10.42
CA THR A 58 -22.52 -0.89 11.44
C THR A 58 -21.64 -2.03 10.91
N ILE A 59 -20.76 -2.54 11.75
CA ILE A 59 -19.95 -3.74 11.47
C ILE A 59 -20.69 -4.94 12.05
N SER A 60 -20.80 -6.02 11.29
CA SER A 60 -21.38 -7.28 11.79
C SER A 60 -20.52 -7.90 12.90
N ASP A 61 -21.14 -8.68 13.80
CA ASP A 61 -20.42 -9.27 14.94
C ASP A 61 -19.28 -10.22 14.52
N SER A 62 -19.52 -11.00 13.46
CA SER A 62 -18.53 -11.92 12.88
C SER A 62 -17.37 -11.17 12.23
N GLU A 63 -17.65 -10.12 11.45
CA GLU A 63 -16.63 -9.28 10.83
C GLU A 63 -15.79 -8.56 11.88
N LEU A 64 -16.43 -7.99 12.91
CA LEU A 64 -15.73 -7.35 14.03
C LEU A 64 -14.80 -8.34 14.74
N THR A 65 -15.24 -9.59 14.93
CA THR A 65 -14.43 -10.65 15.55
C THR A 65 -13.22 -11.00 14.69
N THR A 66 -13.41 -11.14 13.38
CA THR A 66 -12.31 -11.39 12.43
C THR A 66 -11.30 -10.25 12.43
N ILE A 67 -11.74 -8.99 12.30
CA ILE A 67 -10.85 -7.82 12.30
C ILE A 67 -10.07 -7.72 13.62
N ALA A 68 -10.73 -7.96 14.76
CA ALA A 68 -10.06 -7.90 16.06
C ALA A 68 -9.03 -9.01 16.24
N LEU A 69 -9.33 -10.24 15.77
CA LEU A 69 -8.37 -11.34 15.81
C LEU A 69 -7.18 -11.07 14.88
N GLU A 70 -7.44 -10.62 13.66
CA GLU A 70 -6.39 -10.26 12.69
C GLU A 70 -5.49 -9.14 13.23
N ALA A 71 -6.06 -8.11 13.87
CA ALA A 71 -5.29 -7.04 14.50
C ALA A 71 -4.38 -7.56 15.63
N LEU A 72 -4.85 -8.55 16.40
CA LEU A 72 -4.04 -9.19 17.46
C LEU A 72 -2.95 -10.08 16.88
N ILE A 73 -3.22 -10.82 15.81
CA ILE A 73 -2.22 -11.61 15.09
C ILE A 73 -1.16 -10.67 14.49
N ASP A 74 -1.59 -9.62 13.80
CA ASP A 74 -0.72 -8.59 13.23
C ASP A 74 0.16 -7.96 14.31
N ARG A 75 -0.41 -7.62 15.46
CA ARG A 75 0.36 -7.14 16.60
C ARG A 75 1.49 -8.08 16.96
N VAL A 76 1.23 -9.38 17.10
CA VAL A 76 2.30 -10.33 17.47
C VAL A 76 3.37 -10.40 16.38
N ILE A 77 3.00 -10.63 15.12
CA ILE A 77 3.98 -10.84 14.04
C ILE A 77 4.81 -9.58 13.76
N PHE A 78 4.20 -8.39 13.80
CA PHE A 78 4.91 -7.14 13.55
C PHE A 78 5.80 -6.75 14.72
N LEU A 79 5.40 -6.96 15.97
CA LEU A 79 6.26 -6.70 17.13
C LEU A 79 7.45 -7.67 17.17
N ASN A 80 7.24 -8.94 16.83
CA ASN A 80 8.33 -9.91 16.71
C ASN A 80 9.34 -9.49 15.63
N GLU A 81 8.86 -9.04 14.47
CA GLU A 81 9.73 -8.58 13.41
C GLU A 81 10.42 -7.24 13.75
N ALA A 82 9.73 -6.31 14.40
CA ALA A 82 10.28 -5.03 14.82
C ALA A 82 11.47 -5.19 15.76
N LYS A 83 11.38 -6.12 16.73
CA LYS A 83 12.49 -6.47 17.63
C LYS A 83 13.74 -6.91 16.86
N ARG A 84 13.60 -7.62 15.73
CA ARG A 84 14.73 -8.06 14.90
C ARG A 84 15.48 -6.89 14.23
N TYR A 85 14.80 -5.77 14.02
CA TYR A 85 15.38 -4.55 13.45
C TYR A 85 15.69 -3.47 14.51
N GLY A 86 15.49 -3.75 15.80
CA GLY A 86 15.63 -2.75 16.85
C GLY A 86 14.60 -1.60 16.73
N ILE A 87 13.43 -1.90 16.17
CA ILE A 87 12.32 -0.96 16.05
C ILE A 87 11.42 -1.11 17.27
N GLU A 88 11.21 -0.01 17.98
CA GLU A 88 10.29 0.10 19.11
C GLU A 88 9.40 1.33 18.93
N ALA A 89 8.23 1.37 19.59
CA ALA A 89 7.38 2.56 19.61
C ALA A 89 7.49 3.23 20.98
N SER A 90 7.98 4.47 21.03
CA SER A 90 7.97 5.24 22.26
C SER A 90 6.57 5.76 22.57
N GLN A 91 6.31 6.06 23.85
CA GLN A 91 5.03 6.63 24.26
C GLN A 91 4.73 7.96 23.56
N ASP A 92 5.76 8.79 23.33
CA ASP A 92 5.63 10.06 22.62
C ASP A 92 5.25 9.84 21.15
N GLU A 93 5.84 8.85 20.49
CA GLU A 93 5.50 8.50 19.10
C GLU A 93 4.07 7.99 18.99
N ILE A 94 3.60 7.21 19.98
CA ILE A 94 2.21 6.74 20.02
C ILE A 94 1.26 7.93 20.18
N ASN A 95 1.54 8.84 21.13
CA ASN A 95 0.71 10.02 21.36
C ASN A 95 0.69 10.95 20.13
N GLN A 96 1.83 11.14 19.45
CA GLN A 96 1.91 11.91 18.22
C GLN A 96 1.11 11.26 17.09
N PHE A 97 1.15 9.93 16.98
CA PHE A 97 0.38 9.19 15.98
C PHE A 97 -1.13 9.32 16.23
N ILE A 98 -1.57 9.24 17.48
CA ILE A 98 -2.96 9.46 17.89
C ILE A 98 -3.41 10.87 17.51
N ALA A 99 -2.64 11.91 17.87
CA ALA A 99 -2.96 13.30 17.53
C ALA A 99 -3.00 13.54 16.01
N MET A 100 -2.13 12.88 15.25
CA MET A 100 -2.15 12.93 13.79
C MET A 100 -3.44 12.30 13.22
N GLU A 101 -3.90 11.17 13.78
CA GLU A 101 -5.16 10.56 13.37
C GLU A 101 -6.36 11.44 13.73
N GLU A 102 -6.43 12.02 14.94
CA GLU A 102 -7.48 12.97 15.33
C GLU A 102 -7.60 14.11 14.32
N LYS A 103 -6.48 14.73 13.97
CA LYS A 103 -6.42 15.80 12.98
C LYS A 103 -6.86 15.35 11.59
N ALA A 104 -6.47 14.14 11.18
CA ALA A 104 -6.79 13.61 9.85
C ALA A 104 -8.30 13.42 9.63
N ILE A 105 -9.07 13.19 10.70
CA ILE A 105 -10.53 13.04 10.64
C ILE A 105 -11.27 14.23 11.28
N ASN A 106 -10.60 15.37 11.46
CA ASN A 106 -11.15 16.62 12.00
C ASN A 106 -11.79 16.48 13.40
N LEU A 107 -11.23 15.63 14.25
CA LEU A 107 -11.61 15.56 15.66
C LEU A 107 -10.88 16.63 16.49
N PRO A 108 -11.48 17.08 17.61
CA PRO A 108 -10.79 17.94 18.56
C PRO A 108 -9.51 17.30 19.10
N ASP A 109 -8.52 18.14 19.43
CA ASP A 109 -7.29 17.68 20.10
C ASP A 109 -7.63 16.93 21.39
N GLN A 110 -6.98 15.77 21.61
CA GLN A 110 -7.20 14.89 22.75
C GLN A 110 -8.60 14.26 22.81
N TYR A 111 -9.40 14.33 21.74
CA TYR A 111 -10.73 13.71 21.69
C TYR A 111 -10.69 12.25 22.15
N PHE A 112 -9.78 11.44 21.59
CA PHE A 112 -9.71 10.02 21.92
C PHE A 112 -9.37 9.80 23.38
N LYS A 113 -8.50 10.63 23.97
CA LYS A 113 -8.11 10.50 25.39
C LYS A 113 -9.33 10.58 26.32
N TYR A 114 -10.29 11.46 26.03
CA TYR A 114 -11.50 11.62 26.85
C TYR A 114 -12.61 10.65 26.44
N ALA A 115 -12.82 10.46 25.14
CA ALA A 115 -13.94 9.67 24.63
C ALA A 115 -13.79 8.16 24.87
N ILE A 116 -12.57 7.62 25.00
CA ILE A 116 -12.36 6.19 25.31
C ILE A 116 -12.84 5.81 26.71
N GLU A 117 -12.69 6.70 27.69
CA GLU A 117 -13.13 6.47 29.07
C GLU A 117 -14.65 6.42 29.14
N GLU A 118 -15.33 7.39 28.52
CA GLU A 118 -16.80 7.41 28.40
C GLU A 118 -17.35 6.20 27.65
N ALA A 119 -16.62 5.72 26.64
CA ALA A 119 -17.00 4.56 25.84
C ALA A 119 -16.71 3.20 26.52
N GLY A 120 -16.15 3.19 27.74
CA GLY A 120 -15.79 1.96 28.45
C GLY A 120 -14.71 1.14 27.76
N VAL A 121 -13.86 1.79 26.95
CA VAL A 121 -12.76 1.16 26.23
C VAL A 121 -11.53 1.11 27.14
N SER A 122 -10.84 -0.04 27.14
CA SER A 122 -9.61 -0.21 27.92
C SER A 122 -8.50 0.67 27.35
N TYR A 123 -7.99 1.62 28.14
CA TYR A 123 -6.87 2.48 27.76
C TYR A 123 -5.65 1.66 27.30
N ASP A 124 -5.26 0.63 28.06
CA ASP A 124 -4.14 -0.24 27.68
C ASP A 124 -4.34 -0.93 26.32
N ALA A 125 -5.57 -1.36 26.01
CA ALA A 125 -5.87 -1.98 24.72
C ALA A 125 -5.81 -0.97 23.58
N PHE A 126 -6.28 0.26 23.83
CA PHE A 126 -6.16 1.37 22.90
C PHE A 126 -4.67 1.68 22.62
N MET A 127 -3.85 1.77 23.67
CA MET A 127 -2.41 2.01 23.53
C MET A 127 -1.71 0.88 22.78
N MET A 128 -2.01 -0.39 23.08
CA MET A 128 -1.47 -1.53 22.33
C MET A 128 -1.89 -1.54 20.86
N PHE A 129 -3.08 -1.04 20.53
CA PHE A 129 -3.54 -0.91 19.15
C PHE A 129 -2.73 0.14 18.38
N TYR A 130 -2.39 1.26 19.00
CA TYR A 130 -1.56 2.28 18.35
C TYR A 130 -0.06 1.96 18.35
N GLU A 131 0.44 1.23 19.35
CA GLU A 131 1.81 0.70 19.38
C GLU A 131 2.13 -0.05 18.08
N VAL A 132 1.28 -1.01 17.69
CA VAL A 132 1.49 -1.76 16.44
C VAL A 132 1.38 -0.86 15.21
N ARG A 133 0.51 0.15 15.20
CA ARG A 133 0.40 1.11 14.08
C ARG A 133 1.66 1.94 13.90
N VAL A 134 2.27 2.41 15.00
CA VAL A 134 3.55 3.12 14.97
C VAL A 134 4.65 2.21 14.43
N VAL A 135 4.72 0.97 14.92
CA VAL A 135 5.69 -0.03 14.45
C VAL A 135 5.52 -0.32 12.97
N ILE A 136 4.29 -0.58 12.51
CA ILE A 136 3.96 -0.76 11.09
C ILE A 136 4.39 0.46 10.29
N SER A 137 4.09 1.68 10.77
CA SER A 137 4.48 2.92 10.11
C SER A 137 6.01 3.05 9.94
N LYS A 138 6.79 2.68 10.97
CA LYS A 138 8.25 2.66 10.91
C LYS A 138 8.78 1.61 9.94
N ILE A 139 8.26 0.40 9.98
CA ILE A 139 8.60 -0.66 9.02
C ILE A 139 8.26 -0.21 7.60
N ASN A 140 7.10 0.42 7.40
CA ASN A 140 6.66 0.88 6.09
C ASN A 140 7.59 1.97 5.54
N ARG A 141 8.07 2.89 6.39
CA ARG A 141 9.11 3.88 6.02
C ARG A 141 10.43 3.22 5.59
N MET A 142 10.82 2.13 6.25
CA MET A 142 12.00 1.35 5.87
C MET A 142 11.80 0.60 4.53
N LEU A 143 10.58 0.14 4.25
CA LEU A 143 10.24 -0.57 3.02
C LEU A 143 9.99 0.36 1.82
N ALA A 144 9.63 1.61 2.06
CA ALA A 144 9.31 2.59 1.04
C ALA A 144 10.54 2.86 0.14
N LYS A 145 10.52 2.30 -1.07
CA LYS A 145 11.44 2.67 -2.15
C LYS A 145 10.95 3.97 -2.79
N SER A 146 11.87 4.80 -3.29
CA SER A 146 11.55 6.02 -4.04
C SER A 146 10.55 5.72 -5.16
N THR A 147 9.54 6.59 -5.32
CA THR A 147 8.50 6.46 -6.34
C THR A 147 9.13 6.29 -7.73
N ASN A 148 8.70 5.27 -8.47
CA ASN A 148 9.11 5.11 -9.85
C ASN A 148 8.34 6.13 -10.70
N ARG A 149 8.90 7.35 -10.86
CA ARG A 149 8.29 8.45 -11.65
C ARG A 149 7.79 7.98 -13.02
N ASN A 150 8.45 7.00 -13.62
CA ASN A 150 8.06 6.39 -14.89
C ASN A 150 6.63 5.80 -14.89
N ILE A 151 6.11 5.32 -13.74
CA ILE A 151 4.74 4.76 -13.67
C ILE A 151 3.69 5.86 -13.80
N VAL A 152 3.95 7.04 -13.23
CA VAL A 152 3.05 8.19 -13.30
C VAL A 152 2.97 8.68 -14.75
N ASP A 153 4.12 8.81 -15.41
CA ASP A 153 4.18 9.21 -16.81
C ASP A 153 3.42 8.22 -17.72
N LEU A 154 3.59 6.91 -17.50
CA LEU A 154 2.84 5.87 -18.23
C LEU A 154 1.32 5.94 -17.97
N LEU A 155 0.90 6.21 -16.74
CA LEU A 155 -0.52 6.37 -16.40
C LEU A 155 -1.12 7.60 -17.08
N LEU A 156 -0.42 8.72 -17.08
CA LEU A 156 -0.87 9.93 -17.77
C LEU A 156 -1.00 9.67 -19.28
N LEU A 157 -0.02 9.00 -19.89
CA LEU A 157 -0.05 8.67 -21.32
C LEU A 157 -1.21 7.76 -21.72
N SER A 158 -1.62 6.86 -20.82
CA SER A 158 -2.72 5.93 -21.08
C SER A 158 -4.11 6.52 -20.82
N THR A 159 -4.21 7.59 -20.04
CA THR A 159 -5.49 8.14 -19.57
C THR A 159 -5.83 9.52 -20.13
N LYS A 160 -4.85 10.23 -20.69
CA LYS A 160 -5.00 11.59 -21.20
C LYS A 160 -4.68 11.68 -22.69
N PRO A 161 -5.33 12.60 -23.43
CA PRO A 161 -4.92 12.94 -24.79
C PRO A 161 -3.46 13.34 -24.78
N THR A 162 -2.68 12.75 -25.68
CA THR A 162 -1.23 12.95 -25.73
C THR A 162 -0.83 13.17 -27.16
N GLU A 163 -0.31 14.36 -27.46
CA GLU A 163 0.28 14.60 -28.77
C GLU A 163 1.69 14.04 -28.81
N VAL A 164 1.96 13.22 -29.83
CA VAL A 164 3.29 12.68 -30.07
C VAL A 164 3.79 13.12 -31.43
N LYS A 165 5.03 13.58 -31.46
CA LYS A 165 5.79 13.81 -32.70
C LYS A 165 6.87 12.75 -32.80
N PHE A 166 6.89 12.00 -33.89
CA PHE A 166 7.88 10.95 -34.10
C PHE A 166 8.21 10.78 -35.58
N LEU A 167 9.40 10.24 -35.84
CA LEU A 167 9.82 9.77 -37.14
C LEU A 167 9.61 8.26 -37.21
N VAL A 168 9.01 7.76 -38.28
CA VAL A 168 9.00 6.33 -38.61
C VAL A 168 9.86 6.11 -39.84
N ALA A 169 10.85 5.24 -39.71
CA ALA A 169 11.72 4.83 -40.80
C ALA A 169 11.38 3.40 -41.21
N SER A 170 11.14 3.16 -42.50
CA SER A 170 10.78 1.85 -43.03
C SER A 170 11.56 1.47 -44.29
N ASN A 171 11.85 0.18 -44.44
CA ASN A 171 12.47 -0.38 -45.63
C ASN A 171 12.11 -1.87 -45.78
N THR A 172 12.26 -2.44 -46.97
CA THR A 172 12.05 -3.88 -47.19
C THR A 172 13.09 -4.69 -46.42
N ASN A 173 12.67 -5.83 -45.87
CA ASN A 173 13.50 -6.70 -45.05
C ASN A 173 14.50 -7.48 -45.90
N THR A 174 15.70 -6.91 -46.02
CA THR A 174 16.89 -7.55 -46.59
C THR A 174 18.10 -7.27 -45.71
N SER A 175 19.12 -8.12 -45.76
CA SER A 175 20.35 -7.92 -44.97
C SER A 175 21.01 -6.56 -45.24
N ASN A 176 21.00 -6.11 -46.50
CA ASN A 176 21.57 -4.81 -46.87
C ASN A 176 20.75 -3.64 -46.30
N ASN A 177 19.43 -3.70 -46.41
CA ASN A 177 18.55 -2.66 -45.88
C ASN A 177 18.56 -2.62 -44.36
N TYR A 178 18.66 -3.77 -43.68
CA TYR A 178 18.85 -3.82 -42.23
C TYR A 178 20.12 -3.06 -41.81
N LYS A 179 21.25 -3.25 -42.51
CA LYS A 179 22.49 -2.49 -42.27
C LYS A 179 22.30 -0.99 -42.50
N LYS A 180 21.61 -0.58 -43.57
CA LYS A 180 21.28 0.83 -43.81
C LYS A 180 20.41 1.41 -42.70
N MET A 181 19.43 0.65 -42.21
CA MET A 181 18.56 1.06 -41.11
C MET A 181 19.30 1.17 -39.78
N LEU A 182 20.29 0.32 -39.51
CA LEU A 182 21.18 0.48 -38.34
C LEU A 182 21.96 1.80 -38.40
N VAL A 183 22.52 2.13 -39.57
CA VAL A 183 23.21 3.41 -39.78
C VAL A 183 22.26 4.58 -39.57
N LEU A 184 21.08 4.54 -40.19
CA LEU A 184 20.07 5.59 -40.04
C LEU A 184 19.66 5.76 -38.57
N ARG A 185 19.35 4.67 -37.87
CA ARG A 185 18.94 4.67 -36.45
C ARG A 185 19.96 5.36 -35.54
N SER A 186 21.26 5.27 -35.87
CA SER A 186 22.34 5.92 -35.12
C SER A 186 22.51 7.42 -35.39
N LYS A 187 21.97 7.92 -36.52
CA LYS A 187 22.16 9.30 -36.99
C LYS A 187 20.89 10.15 -36.95
N ILE A 188 19.73 9.49 -37.01
CA ILE A 188 18.43 10.15 -37.10
C ILE A 188 18.22 11.08 -35.90
N SER A 189 17.69 12.27 -36.19
CA SER A 189 17.32 13.26 -35.19
C SER A 189 16.11 14.05 -35.66
N CYS A 190 15.45 14.70 -34.71
CA CYS A 190 14.18 15.39 -34.92
C CYS A 190 14.25 16.71 -35.70
N ASN A 191 15.47 17.19 -35.96
CA ASN A 191 15.73 18.49 -36.59
C ASN A 191 16.24 18.37 -38.03
N VAL A 192 16.14 17.19 -38.64
CA VAL A 192 16.69 16.90 -39.97
C VAL A 192 15.56 16.63 -40.96
N ASP A 193 15.68 17.15 -42.19
CA ASP A 193 14.72 16.88 -43.25
C ASP A 193 14.72 15.38 -43.55
N ALA A 194 13.56 14.74 -43.49
CA ALA A 194 13.39 13.32 -43.80
C ALA A 194 13.97 12.93 -45.17
N LYS A 195 14.05 13.88 -46.11
CA LYS A 195 14.66 13.69 -47.44
C LYS A 195 16.15 13.39 -47.38
N GLU A 196 16.87 13.85 -46.35
CA GLU A 196 18.32 13.55 -46.19
C GLU A 196 18.59 12.06 -46.00
N TYR A 197 17.58 11.29 -45.61
CA TYR A 197 17.69 9.86 -45.35
C TYR A 197 17.11 8.99 -46.47
N ALA A 198 16.66 9.57 -47.58
CA ALA A 198 15.96 8.86 -48.66
C ALA A 198 16.77 7.71 -49.28
N ASN A 199 18.11 7.78 -49.23
CA ASN A 199 19.00 6.71 -49.69
C ASN A 199 19.14 5.52 -48.71
N LEU A 200 18.75 5.71 -47.44
CA LEU A 200 18.82 4.71 -46.37
C LEU A 200 17.47 4.03 -46.13
N ALA A 201 16.39 4.80 -46.03
CA ALA A 201 15.03 4.31 -45.79
C ALA A 201 13.99 5.37 -46.19
N GLU A 202 12.74 4.94 -46.32
CA GLU A 202 11.62 5.88 -46.32
C GLU A 202 11.44 6.40 -44.89
N VAL A 203 11.44 7.72 -44.70
CA VAL A 203 11.26 8.36 -43.38
C VAL A 203 10.05 9.29 -43.44
N LYS A 204 9.13 9.13 -42.49
CA LYS A 204 7.96 10.01 -42.33
C LYS A 204 7.97 10.65 -40.96
N CYS A 205 7.73 11.96 -40.92
CA CYS A 205 7.44 12.68 -39.69
C CYS A 205 5.92 12.67 -39.46
N ILE A 206 5.50 12.21 -38.29
CA ILE A 206 4.09 12.10 -37.91
C ILE A 206 3.90 12.89 -36.62
N THR A 207 2.87 13.73 -36.60
CA THR A 207 2.34 14.38 -35.39
C THR A 207 0.87 14.02 -35.28
N LYS A 208 0.47 13.35 -34.20
CA LYS A 208 -0.93 13.00 -33.93
C LYS A 208 -1.16 12.66 -32.46
N ASP A 209 -2.42 12.46 -32.08
CA ASP A 209 -2.73 11.91 -30.75
C ASP A 209 -2.26 10.44 -30.67
N LEU A 210 -1.67 10.09 -29.53
CA LEU A 210 -1.16 8.75 -29.26
C LEU A 210 -2.27 7.69 -29.33
N ASN A 211 -3.51 8.04 -29.01
CA ASN A 211 -4.66 7.15 -29.14
C ASN A 211 -5.05 6.84 -30.59
N ASP A 212 -4.64 7.69 -31.54
CA ASP A 212 -4.83 7.48 -32.98
C ASP A 212 -3.70 6.64 -33.62
N VAL A 213 -2.70 6.24 -32.83
CA VAL A 213 -1.67 5.28 -33.24
C VAL A 213 -2.24 3.86 -33.08
N ASN A 214 -1.93 2.97 -34.04
CA ASN A 214 -2.31 1.56 -33.89
C ASN A 214 -1.69 0.96 -32.61
N THR A 215 -2.36 -0.03 -32.03
CA THR A 215 -2.01 -0.58 -30.71
C THR A 215 -0.56 -1.04 -30.60
N HIS A 216 -0.02 -1.68 -31.63
CA HIS A 216 1.35 -2.19 -31.59
C HIS A 216 2.40 -1.07 -31.55
N ASP A 217 2.26 -0.09 -32.46
CA ASP A 217 3.19 1.04 -32.55
C ASP A 217 3.05 1.97 -31.34
N ARG A 218 1.82 2.11 -30.82
CA ARG A 218 1.53 2.86 -29.60
C ARG A 218 2.32 2.33 -28.40
N VAL A 219 2.30 1.02 -28.15
CA VAL A 219 3.04 0.41 -27.03
C VAL A 219 4.54 0.67 -27.13
N ILE A 220 5.10 0.61 -28.34
CA ILE A 220 6.51 0.93 -28.57
C ILE A 220 6.76 2.39 -28.21
N LEU A 221 5.98 3.31 -28.79
CA LEU A 221 6.12 4.73 -28.51
C LEU A 221 6.01 5.00 -27.01
N GLU A 222 4.96 4.56 -26.30
CA GLU A 222 4.76 4.76 -24.85
C GLU A 222 6.00 4.42 -24.01
N SER A 223 6.70 3.33 -24.35
CA SER A 223 7.91 2.88 -23.63
C SER A 223 9.19 3.66 -23.93
N MET A 224 9.20 4.46 -25.01
CA MET A 224 10.38 5.21 -25.45
C MET A 224 10.60 6.50 -24.65
N LYS A 225 11.88 6.86 -24.49
CA LYS A 225 12.30 8.18 -24.04
C LYS A 225 12.29 9.16 -25.22
N GLU A 226 12.04 10.43 -24.95
CA GLU A 226 12.19 11.48 -25.96
C GLU A 226 13.63 11.52 -26.51
N ASN A 227 13.77 11.89 -27.78
CA ASN A 227 15.02 11.92 -28.53
C ASN A 227 15.75 10.57 -28.58
N SER A 228 15.00 9.47 -28.59
CA SER A 228 15.55 8.11 -28.67
C SER A 228 14.89 7.28 -29.77
N SER A 229 15.62 6.26 -30.25
CA SER A 229 15.17 5.36 -31.30
C SER A 229 14.83 3.96 -30.76
N SER A 230 13.66 3.43 -31.15
CA SER A 230 13.25 2.05 -30.89
C SER A 230 14.23 1.07 -31.51
N ARG A 231 14.13 -0.22 -31.15
CA ARG A 231 14.78 -1.28 -31.94
C ARG A 231 14.16 -1.33 -33.34
N ILE A 232 14.92 -1.85 -34.30
CA ILE A 232 14.39 -2.22 -35.60
C ILE A 232 13.54 -3.47 -35.39
N ILE A 233 12.29 -3.40 -35.83
CA ILE A 233 11.33 -4.49 -35.77
C ILE A 233 10.86 -4.83 -37.17
N GLU A 234 10.39 -6.05 -37.34
CA GLU A 234 9.69 -6.46 -38.55
C GLU A 234 8.19 -6.22 -38.36
N SER A 235 7.58 -5.58 -39.35
CA SER A 235 6.14 -5.36 -39.48
C SER A 235 5.58 -6.29 -40.56
N ASP A 236 4.25 -6.36 -40.66
CA ASP A 236 3.57 -7.08 -41.73
C ASP A 236 4.13 -6.75 -43.12
N ASN A 237 4.10 -7.74 -44.02
CA ASN A 237 4.59 -7.65 -45.40
C ASN A 237 6.12 -7.51 -45.56
N ASN A 238 6.91 -8.12 -44.65
CA ASN A 238 8.37 -8.19 -44.77
C ASN A 238 9.02 -6.79 -44.81
N ILE A 239 8.49 -5.87 -43.99
CA ILE A 239 8.96 -4.48 -43.86
C ILE A 239 9.67 -4.33 -42.52
N LEU A 240 10.91 -3.87 -42.54
CA LEU A 240 11.61 -3.40 -41.35
C LEU A 240 11.13 -1.99 -41.02
N LYS A 241 10.86 -1.72 -39.74
CA LYS A 241 10.56 -0.38 -39.25
C LYS A 241 11.25 -0.09 -37.92
N PHE A 242 11.56 1.18 -37.67
CA PHE A 242 11.86 1.67 -36.32
C PHE A 242 11.27 3.08 -36.15
N PHE A 243 11.08 3.47 -34.89
CA PHE A 243 10.55 4.77 -34.50
C PHE A 243 11.65 5.60 -33.84
N HIS A 244 11.65 6.90 -34.09
CA HIS A 244 12.43 7.87 -33.32
C HIS A 244 11.45 8.88 -32.71
N LEU A 245 11.35 8.89 -31.38
CA LEU A 245 10.41 9.76 -30.67
C LEU A 245 11.03 11.14 -30.50
N CYS A 246 10.35 12.18 -30.98
CA CYS A 246 10.85 13.55 -30.91
C CYS A 246 10.32 14.31 -29.72
N SER A 247 9.01 14.31 -29.56
CA SER A 247 8.37 14.94 -28.42
C SER A 247 7.09 14.22 -28.07
N ARG A 248 6.69 14.38 -26.81
CA ARG A 248 5.48 13.84 -26.23
C ARG A 248 4.94 14.85 -25.25
N GLU A 249 3.73 15.30 -25.51
CA GLU A 249 3.06 16.27 -24.67
C GLU A 249 1.71 15.71 -24.24
N VAL A 250 1.58 15.43 -22.94
CA VAL A 250 0.29 15.06 -22.36
C VAL A 250 -0.53 16.33 -22.17
N LYS A 251 -1.68 16.40 -22.85
CA LYS A 251 -2.55 17.58 -22.82
C LYS A 251 -3.43 17.57 -21.57
N ASN A 252 -3.79 18.76 -21.10
CA ASN A 252 -4.77 18.98 -20.05
C ASN A 252 -4.41 18.31 -18.70
N VAL A 253 -3.13 18.34 -18.32
CA VAL A 253 -2.66 17.92 -16.99
C VAL A 253 -2.17 19.14 -16.23
N THR A 254 -2.80 19.43 -15.10
CA THR A 254 -2.31 20.47 -14.19
C THR A 254 -1.19 19.94 -13.32
N GLU A 255 -0.32 20.81 -12.81
CA GLU A 255 0.72 20.42 -11.86
C GLU A 255 0.12 19.76 -10.60
N GLN A 256 -1.03 20.25 -10.13
CA GLN A 256 -1.76 19.66 -9.02
C GLN A 256 -2.22 18.23 -9.34
N GLU A 257 -2.84 18.00 -10.49
CA GLU A 257 -3.28 16.67 -10.91
C GLU A 257 -2.09 15.69 -11.03
N HIS A 258 -0.96 16.15 -11.56
CA HIS A 258 0.26 15.37 -11.63
C HIS A 258 0.76 14.98 -10.23
N ASN A 259 0.84 15.94 -9.31
CA ASN A 259 1.29 15.69 -7.93
C ASN A 259 0.35 14.75 -7.17
N ASP A 260 -0.96 14.89 -7.35
CA ASP A 260 -1.95 13.99 -6.77
C ASP A 260 -1.78 12.56 -7.28
N LEU A 261 -1.48 12.39 -8.57
CA LEU A 261 -1.21 11.08 -9.16
C LEU A 261 0.10 10.48 -8.64
N VAL A 262 1.18 11.28 -8.51
CA VAL A 262 2.44 10.84 -7.89
C VAL A 262 2.18 10.31 -6.48
N ASN A 263 1.44 11.08 -5.67
CA ASN A 263 1.13 10.71 -4.29
C ASN A 263 0.27 9.44 -4.23
N LYS A 264 -0.71 9.30 -5.13
CA LYS A 264 -1.57 8.11 -5.21
C LYS A 264 -0.78 6.86 -5.63
N VAL A 265 0.07 6.95 -6.65
CA VAL A 265 0.93 5.85 -7.10
C VAL A 265 1.90 5.44 -6.00
N PHE A 266 2.54 6.40 -5.35
CA PHE A 266 3.42 6.14 -4.22
C PHE A 266 2.69 5.43 -3.08
N SER A 267 1.53 5.94 -2.67
CA SER A 267 0.73 5.37 -1.58
C SER A 267 0.30 3.93 -1.89
N ASN A 268 -0.15 3.67 -3.13
CA ASN A 268 -0.51 2.32 -3.58
C ASN A 268 0.70 1.38 -3.59
N GLN A 269 1.85 1.83 -4.09
CA GLN A 269 3.07 1.03 -4.10
C GLN A 269 3.52 0.67 -2.66
N VAL A 270 3.50 1.65 -1.76
CA VAL A 270 3.80 1.45 -0.33
C VAL A 270 2.84 0.43 0.29
N ASN A 271 1.54 0.56 0.06
CA ASN A 271 0.53 -0.39 0.56
C ASN A 271 0.74 -1.80 -0.01
N MET A 272 1.09 -1.94 -1.29
CA MET A 272 1.39 -3.23 -1.90
C MET A 272 2.62 -3.90 -1.27
N GLU A 273 3.70 -3.15 -1.05
CA GLU A 273 4.91 -3.68 -0.42
C GLU A 273 4.67 -4.06 1.05
N LEU A 274 3.89 -3.26 1.79
CA LEU A 274 3.47 -3.61 3.14
C LEU A 274 2.65 -4.90 3.16
N ASN A 275 1.69 -5.07 2.24
CA ASN A 275 0.89 -6.30 2.15
C ASN A 275 1.75 -7.53 1.80
N LYS A 276 2.69 -7.40 0.86
CA LYS A 276 3.65 -8.47 0.56
C LYS A 276 4.49 -8.81 1.79
N PHE A 277 4.93 -7.81 2.53
CA PHE A 277 5.70 -7.99 3.75
C PHE A 277 4.87 -8.70 4.84
N ARG A 278 3.64 -8.25 5.09
CA ARG A 278 2.70 -8.89 6.01
C ARG A 278 2.46 -10.35 5.65
N ASN A 279 2.18 -10.66 4.39
CA ASN A 279 1.97 -12.04 3.93
C ASN A 279 3.21 -12.92 4.13
N LYS A 280 4.41 -12.36 3.96
CA LYS A 280 5.67 -13.05 4.25
C LYS A 280 5.84 -13.33 5.74
N LEU A 281 5.41 -12.42 6.63
CA LEU A 281 5.40 -12.66 8.07
C LEU A 281 4.39 -13.75 8.44
N LEU A 282 3.16 -13.66 7.95
CA LEU A 282 2.13 -14.67 8.16
C LEU A 282 2.56 -16.06 7.70
N GLY A 283 3.21 -16.17 6.53
CA GLY A 283 3.71 -17.44 6.01
C GLY A 283 4.88 -18.05 6.80
N ARG A 284 5.49 -17.30 7.72
CA ARG A 284 6.59 -17.77 8.59
C ARG A 284 6.14 -18.01 10.02
N ALA A 285 5.08 -17.34 10.45
CA ALA A 285 4.57 -17.43 11.81
C ALA A 285 3.83 -18.75 12.03
N TYR A 286 4.00 -19.34 13.21
CA TYR A 286 3.14 -20.44 13.65
C TYR A 286 1.83 -19.86 14.17
N ILE A 287 0.73 -20.07 13.45
CA ILE A 287 -0.61 -19.55 13.81
C ILE A 287 -1.59 -20.72 13.96
N LYS A 288 -2.23 -20.82 15.12
CA LYS A 288 -3.32 -21.77 15.37
C LYS A 288 -4.50 -21.07 16.01
N VAL A 289 -5.68 -21.16 15.38
CA VAL A 289 -6.92 -20.50 15.81
C VAL A 289 -7.89 -21.54 16.41
N PHE A 290 -8.65 -21.16 17.44
CA PHE A 290 -9.50 -22.06 18.27
C PHE A 290 -10.94 -21.55 18.48
N ILE A 291 -11.36 -20.57 17.69
CA ILE A 291 -12.73 -20.03 17.69
C ILE A 291 -13.64 -20.82 16.78
#